data_AF-A0A061INX0-F1
#
_entry.id   AF-A0A061INX0-F1
#
_cell.length_a   1.000
_cell.length_b   1.000
_cell.length_c   1.000
_cell.angle_alpha   90.00
_cell.angle_beta   90.00
_cell.angle_gamma   90.00
#
_symmetry.space_group_name_H-M   'P 1'
#
loop_
_entity.id
_entity.type
_entity.pdbx_description
1 polymer ?
#
loop_
_entity_poly.entity_id
_entity_poly.type
_entity_poly.pdbx_seq_one_letter_code
_entity_poly.pdbx_strand_id
1 'polypeptide(L)'
;MLWESVNWTGDTGNQNFQKSLKHRRVKHFGYEFHYENNTVDKDKPLPGGLPDICNSILDKWLKEGYIKHKPDQLTINQYEPGHGIPAHIDTHSAFEDEIISLSLGSEIVMDFKHPEGVTVQVMLPRRSLLVMTGESRYLWNHEIIPRKFDTVQASEQFKGGIITSDIRDLTLSKHGIRTSFRFRKVRCMPCNCSYSSVCDVLSATVGLLHKCVFLLYAF
;
A
#
# COMPACT_ATOMS: atom_id res chain seq x y z
N MET A 1 -9.00 -5.13 -19.13
CA MET A 1 -8.78 -5.39 -17.69
C MET A 1 -8.00 -4.24 -17.04
N LEU A 2 -8.16 -3.96 -15.73
CA LEU A 2 -7.40 -2.90 -14.99
C LEU A 2 -5.87 -2.95 -15.17
N TRP A 3 -5.33 -4.13 -15.48
CA TRP A 3 -3.90 -4.32 -15.75
C TRP A 3 -3.46 -3.75 -17.11
N GLU A 4 -4.30 -3.87 -18.14
CA GLU A 4 -3.99 -3.47 -19.52
C GLU A 4 -4.10 -1.95 -19.72
N SER A 5 -4.82 -1.25 -18.84
CA SER A 5 -4.94 0.20 -18.87
C SER A 5 -3.71 0.93 -18.33
N VAL A 6 -2.78 0.23 -17.67
CA VAL A 6 -1.54 0.84 -17.22
C VAL A 6 -0.54 0.85 -18.37
N ASN A 7 -0.60 1.89 -19.20
CA ASN A 7 0.42 2.10 -20.21
C ASN A 7 1.76 2.49 -19.54
N TRP A 8 2.73 1.59 -19.59
CA TRP A 8 4.11 1.78 -19.11
C TRP A 8 5.06 2.28 -20.21
N THR A 9 4.64 2.21 -21.49
CA THR A 9 5.40 2.76 -22.61
C THR A 9 5.21 4.27 -22.60
N GLY A 10 6.31 5.01 -22.60
CA GLY A 10 6.33 6.44 -22.32
C GLY A 10 5.38 7.21 -23.24
N ASP A 11 4.37 7.82 -22.66
CA ASP A 11 3.52 8.75 -23.38
C ASP A 11 4.20 10.11 -23.35
N THR A 12 4.75 10.52 -24.49
CA THR A 12 5.25 11.88 -24.74
C THR A 12 4.11 12.92 -24.82
N GLY A 13 2.95 12.64 -24.19
CA GLY A 13 1.77 13.51 -24.24
C GLY A 13 0.71 13.38 -23.14
N ASN A 14 0.85 12.54 -22.11
CA ASN A 14 -0.24 12.34 -21.13
C ASN A 14 0.14 12.62 -19.67
N GLN A 15 -0.40 13.72 -19.14
CA GLN A 15 -0.97 14.08 -17.82
C GLN A 15 -0.57 13.35 -16.50
N ASN A 16 0.28 12.32 -16.49
CA ASN A 16 0.61 11.49 -15.33
C ASN A 16 2.13 11.34 -15.16
N PHE A 17 2.60 11.17 -13.92
CA PHE A 17 4.04 11.05 -13.64
C PHE A 17 4.49 9.58 -13.58
N GLN A 18 5.61 9.25 -14.24
CA GLN A 18 6.21 7.90 -14.25
C GLN A 18 7.70 7.97 -13.89
N LYS A 19 8.14 7.09 -13.00
CA LYS A 19 9.55 6.99 -12.58
C LYS A 19 9.98 5.53 -12.45
N SER A 20 11.22 5.24 -12.82
CA SER A 20 11.89 3.99 -12.47
C SER A 20 12.66 4.21 -11.16
N LEU A 21 12.36 3.42 -10.14
CA LEU A 21 13.13 3.37 -8.89
C LEU A 21 14.05 2.14 -8.92
N LYS A 22 15.09 2.14 -8.08
CA LYS A 22 16.12 1.08 -8.03
C LYS A 22 15.57 -0.36 -8.10
N HIS A 23 14.38 -0.60 -7.56
CA HIS A 23 13.77 -1.93 -7.49
C HIS A 23 12.28 -1.97 -7.88
N ARG A 24 11.73 -0.97 -8.58
CA ARG A 24 10.34 -1.05 -9.09
C ARG A 24 10.02 0.08 -10.05
N ARG A 25 9.03 -0.15 -10.91
CA ARG A 25 8.42 0.92 -11.71
C ARG A 25 7.25 1.52 -10.95
N VAL A 26 7.13 2.85 -10.99
CA VAL A 26 6.04 3.57 -10.33
C VAL A 26 5.37 4.54 -11.29
N LYS A 27 4.06 4.69 -11.13
CA LYS A 27 3.23 5.68 -11.84
C LYS A 27 2.26 6.34 -10.87
N HIS A 28 2.08 7.65 -10.95
CA HIS A 28 1.25 8.42 -10.03
C HIS A 28 0.10 9.12 -10.76
N PHE A 29 -1.02 9.23 -10.06
CA PHE A 29 -2.24 9.90 -10.50
C PHE A 29 -2.83 10.70 -9.34
N GLY A 30 -3.57 11.77 -9.65
CA GLY A 30 -4.08 12.73 -8.69
C GLY A 30 -3.00 13.67 -8.14
N TYR A 31 -1.96 13.11 -7.52
CA TYR A 31 -0.80 13.85 -7.01
C TYR A 31 0.49 13.07 -7.25
N GLU A 32 1.57 13.79 -7.60
CA GLU A 32 2.91 13.21 -7.68
C GLU A 32 3.45 12.91 -6.28
N PHE A 33 4.02 11.72 -6.09
CA PHE A 33 4.67 11.34 -4.84
C PHE A 33 6.17 11.60 -4.89
N HIS A 34 6.64 12.52 -4.06
CA HIS A 34 8.03 12.91 -3.94
C HIS A 34 8.79 11.95 -3.02
N TYR A 35 9.67 11.13 -3.58
CA TYR A 35 10.41 10.09 -2.84
C TYR A 35 11.56 10.62 -1.95
N GLU A 36 11.93 11.89 -2.09
CA GLU A 36 13.02 12.49 -1.30
C GLU A 36 12.57 12.79 0.14
N ASN A 37 11.30 13.16 0.30
CA ASN A 37 10.67 13.53 1.57
C ASN A 37 9.39 12.72 1.83
N ASN A 38 9.09 11.73 0.99
CA ASN A 38 7.93 10.84 1.08
C ASN A 38 6.58 11.59 1.20
N THR A 39 6.40 12.69 0.48
CA THR A 39 5.17 13.50 0.55
C THR A 39 4.60 13.81 -0.84
N VAL A 40 3.56 14.64 -0.88
CA VAL A 40 2.97 15.21 -2.10
C VAL A 40 2.93 16.73 -2.00
N ASP A 41 2.99 17.43 -3.14
CA ASP A 41 2.69 18.86 -3.20
C ASP A 41 1.17 19.06 -3.27
N LYS A 42 0.57 19.54 -2.18
CA LYS A 42 -0.89 19.67 -2.03
C LYS A 42 -1.48 20.77 -2.93
N ASP A 43 -0.65 21.73 -3.33
CA ASP A 43 -1.03 22.86 -4.17
C ASP A 43 -0.87 22.56 -5.68
N LYS A 44 -0.29 21.41 -6.02
CA LYS A 44 -0.02 21.00 -7.41
C LYS A 44 -0.56 19.61 -7.72
N PRO A 45 -1.90 19.42 -7.78
CA PRO A 45 -2.47 18.18 -8.28
C PRO A 45 -2.05 17.92 -9.74
N LEU A 46 -1.83 16.65 -10.08
CA LEU A 46 -1.60 16.22 -11.45
C LEU A 46 -2.90 16.42 -12.26
N PRO A 47 -2.80 16.87 -13.52
CA PRO A 47 -3.96 17.01 -14.39
C PRO A 47 -4.64 15.65 -14.60
N GLY A 48 -5.97 15.65 -14.74
CA GLY A 48 -6.75 14.44 -15.01
C GLY A 48 -7.16 13.62 -13.78
N GLY A 49 -6.64 13.92 -12.58
CA GLY A 49 -7.08 13.27 -11.35
C GLY A 49 -6.78 11.76 -11.32
N LEU A 50 -7.72 10.96 -10.79
CA LEU A 50 -7.63 9.50 -10.83
C LEU A 50 -8.17 8.96 -12.17
N PRO A 51 -7.60 7.86 -12.71
CA PRO A 51 -8.10 7.26 -13.94
C PRO A 51 -9.57 6.85 -13.82
N ASP A 52 -10.39 7.16 -14.83
CA ASP A 52 -11.83 6.85 -14.83
C ASP A 52 -12.13 5.36 -14.64
N ILE A 53 -11.24 4.49 -15.10
CA ILE A 53 -11.35 3.04 -14.90
C ILE A 53 -11.41 2.65 -13.41
N CYS A 54 -10.85 3.49 -12.52
CA CYS A 54 -10.92 3.29 -11.08
C CYS A 54 -12.25 3.73 -10.47
N ASN A 55 -13.05 4.59 -11.12
CA ASN A 55 -14.28 5.12 -10.53
C ASN A 55 -15.26 4.00 -10.17
N SER A 56 -15.52 3.09 -11.11
CA SER A 56 -16.45 1.97 -10.89
C SER A 56 -16.10 1.09 -9.70
N ILE A 57 -14.80 0.81 -9.50
CA ILE A 57 -14.35 -0.05 -8.40
C ILE A 57 -14.31 0.71 -7.07
N LEU A 58 -13.93 1.99 -7.07
CA LEU A 58 -13.97 2.84 -5.89
C LEU A 58 -15.41 3.06 -5.39
N ASP A 59 -16.34 3.33 -6.30
CA ASP A 59 -17.76 3.51 -5.96
C ASP A 59 -18.37 2.21 -5.41
N LYS A 60 -17.96 1.06 -5.96
CA LYS A 60 -18.30 -0.24 -5.39
C LYS A 60 -17.74 -0.41 -3.98
N TRP A 61 -16.47 -0.10 -3.75
CA TRP A 61 -15.87 -0.24 -2.41
C TRP A 61 -16.51 0.67 -1.37
N LEU A 62 -16.91 1.88 -1.76
CA LEU A 62 -17.69 2.80 -0.90
C LEU A 62 -19.06 2.21 -0.58
N LYS A 63 -19.79 1.76 -1.60
CA LYS A 63 -21.14 1.20 -1.44
C LYS A 63 -21.15 -0.03 -0.54
N GLU A 64 -20.16 -0.90 -0.68
CA GLU A 64 -20.03 -2.13 0.11
C GLU A 64 -19.37 -1.87 1.48
N GLY A 65 -18.91 -0.65 1.76
CA GLY A 65 -18.33 -0.27 3.06
C GLY A 65 -16.89 -0.77 3.29
N TYR A 66 -16.18 -1.23 2.25
CA TYR A 66 -14.76 -1.58 2.37
C TYR A 66 -13.87 -0.36 2.59
N ILE A 67 -14.31 0.79 2.08
CA ILE A 67 -13.65 2.09 2.26
C ILE A 67 -14.69 3.11 2.71
N LYS A 68 -14.27 4.05 3.55
CA LYS A 68 -15.13 5.11 4.09
C LYS A 68 -15.02 6.39 3.27
N HIS A 69 -13.89 6.62 2.62
CA HIS A 69 -13.63 7.86 1.89
C HIS A 69 -13.14 7.56 0.47
N LYS A 70 -13.59 8.37 -0.50
CA LYS A 70 -13.04 8.28 -1.86
C LYS A 70 -11.60 8.83 -1.85
N PRO A 71 -10.61 8.04 -2.32
CA PRO A 71 -9.23 8.50 -2.45
C PRO A 71 -9.08 9.47 -3.62
N ASP A 72 -8.09 10.36 -3.52
CA ASP A 72 -7.75 11.38 -4.52
C ASP A 72 -6.28 11.30 -4.97
N GLN A 73 -5.52 10.30 -4.48
CA GLN A 73 -4.18 9.99 -4.90
C GLN A 73 -4.03 8.48 -5.16
N LEU A 74 -3.41 8.12 -6.29
CA LEU A 74 -3.09 6.73 -6.64
C LEU A 74 -1.61 6.57 -7.02
N THR A 75 -0.92 5.62 -6.37
CA THR A 75 0.41 5.16 -6.76
C THR A 75 0.31 3.72 -7.28
N ILE A 76 0.62 3.52 -8.55
CA ILE A 76 0.79 2.19 -9.14
C ILE A 76 2.25 1.77 -8.96
N ASN A 77 2.50 0.61 -8.34
CA ASN A 77 3.83 0.04 -8.18
C ASN A 77 3.88 -1.31 -8.90
N GLN A 78 4.86 -1.52 -9.77
CA GLN A 78 5.12 -2.81 -10.39
C GLN A 78 6.45 -3.40 -9.94
N TYR A 79 6.39 -4.63 -9.46
CA TYR A 79 7.47 -5.43 -8.91
C TYR A 79 7.72 -6.62 -9.84
N GLU A 80 9.00 -6.87 -10.13
CA GLU A 80 9.46 -8.10 -10.77
C GLU A 80 9.94 -9.07 -9.68
N PRO A 81 10.07 -10.38 -9.96
CA PRO A 81 10.59 -11.33 -8.98
C PRO A 81 11.96 -10.91 -8.42
N GLY A 82 12.08 -10.74 -7.10
CA GLY A 82 13.28 -10.21 -6.44
C GLY A 82 13.21 -8.72 -6.10
N HIS A 83 12.23 -7.98 -6.62
CA HIS A 83 11.99 -6.60 -6.24
C HIS A 83 11.25 -6.48 -4.91
N GLY A 84 11.48 -5.38 -4.21
CA GLY A 84 10.87 -5.09 -2.93
C GLY A 84 10.64 -3.60 -2.68
N ILE A 85 10.17 -3.29 -1.49
CA ILE A 85 10.08 -1.93 -0.97
C ILE A 85 10.55 -1.97 0.49
N PRO A 86 11.54 -1.14 0.88
CA PRO A 86 12.06 -1.17 2.25
C PRO A 86 10.96 -0.83 3.25
N ALA A 87 11.14 -1.27 4.50
CA ALA A 87 10.26 -0.92 5.61
C ALA A 87 10.06 0.59 5.72
N HIS A 88 8.80 1.03 5.74
CA HIS A 88 8.42 2.43 5.93
C HIS A 88 6.99 2.54 6.46
N ILE A 89 6.69 3.72 7.01
CA ILE A 89 5.33 4.19 7.30
C ILE A 89 5.02 5.27 6.27
N ASP A 90 3.81 5.28 5.71
CA ASP A 90 3.40 6.36 4.82
C ASP A 90 3.24 7.65 5.65
N THR A 91 3.78 8.78 5.17
CA THR A 91 3.85 10.07 5.89
C THR A 91 2.49 10.52 6.44
N HIS A 92 2.45 10.91 7.71
CA HIS A 92 1.19 11.17 8.43
C HIS A 92 0.57 12.50 8.00
N SER A 93 1.39 13.52 7.73
CA SER A 93 0.93 14.82 7.22
C SER A 93 0.45 14.77 5.77
N ALA A 94 0.87 13.78 4.99
CA ALA A 94 0.60 13.69 3.56
C ALA A 94 -0.76 13.07 3.26
N PHE A 95 -1.15 12.03 4.01
CA PHE A 95 -2.35 11.23 3.72
C PHE A 95 -3.21 11.00 4.96
N GLU A 96 -4.52 10.89 4.72
CA GLU A 96 -5.51 10.50 5.73
C GLU A 96 -5.31 9.06 6.22
N ASP A 97 -6.10 8.65 7.20
CA ASP A 97 -6.03 7.34 7.88
C ASP A 97 -6.15 6.15 6.92
N GLU A 98 -7.12 6.19 6.02
CA GLU A 98 -7.44 5.05 5.15
C GLU A 98 -6.47 4.96 3.96
N ILE A 99 -5.58 3.94 3.98
CA ILE A 99 -4.77 3.54 2.81
C ILE A 99 -5.24 2.19 2.30
N ILE A 100 -5.45 2.14 0.99
CA ILE A 100 -5.90 0.93 0.31
C ILE A 100 -4.82 0.47 -0.67
N SER A 101 -4.59 -0.84 -0.75
CA SER A 101 -3.68 -1.44 -1.73
C SER A 101 -4.33 -2.64 -2.39
N LEU A 102 -4.73 -2.49 -3.65
CA LEU A 102 -5.24 -3.58 -4.51
C LEU A 102 -4.06 -4.33 -5.13
N SER A 103 -3.98 -5.65 -4.90
CA SER A 103 -2.90 -6.51 -5.41
C SER A 103 -3.32 -7.25 -6.69
N LEU A 104 -2.54 -7.14 -7.76
CA LEU A 104 -2.81 -7.75 -9.07
C LEU A 104 -1.57 -8.48 -9.62
N GLY A 105 -1.78 -9.41 -10.57
CA GLY A 105 -0.70 -10.09 -11.28
C GLY A 105 -0.15 -11.31 -10.53
N SER A 106 0.55 -11.10 -9.42
CA SER A 106 1.12 -12.15 -8.57
C SER A 106 0.89 -11.83 -7.09
N GLU A 107 0.77 -12.87 -6.27
CA GLU A 107 0.70 -12.74 -4.81
C GLU A 107 2.05 -12.35 -4.23
N ILE A 108 2.04 -11.84 -3.00
CA ILE A 108 3.27 -11.52 -2.28
C ILE A 108 3.02 -11.49 -0.79
N VAL A 109 4.05 -11.78 0.00
CA VAL A 109 4.04 -11.51 1.43
C VAL A 109 4.50 -10.08 1.71
N MET A 110 3.73 -9.36 2.52
CA MET A 110 4.08 -8.06 3.07
C MET A 110 4.35 -8.21 4.56
N ASP A 111 5.50 -7.72 5.01
CA ASP A 111 5.91 -7.77 6.41
C ASP A 111 5.47 -6.48 7.11
N PHE A 112 4.72 -6.62 8.18
CA PHE A 112 4.35 -5.53 9.09
C PHE A 112 5.20 -5.61 10.35
N LYS A 113 5.93 -4.55 10.67
CA LYS A 113 6.86 -4.48 11.80
C LYS A 113 6.42 -3.43 12.80
N HIS A 114 6.11 -3.88 14.01
CA HIS A 114 5.81 -3.02 15.15
C HIS A 114 7.10 -2.50 15.80
N PRO A 115 7.12 -1.25 16.29
CA PRO A 115 8.29 -0.71 17.00
C PRO A 115 8.71 -1.52 18.24
N GLU A 116 7.80 -2.28 18.86
CA GLU A 116 8.10 -3.18 19.99
C GLU A 116 8.74 -4.53 19.57
N GLY A 117 9.12 -4.66 18.29
CA GLY A 117 9.84 -5.85 17.78
C GLY A 117 8.95 -6.97 17.26
N VAL A 118 7.62 -6.81 17.30
CA VAL A 118 6.67 -7.78 16.71
C VAL A 118 6.69 -7.66 15.19
N THR A 119 6.77 -8.79 14.49
CA THR A 119 6.63 -8.85 13.03
C THR A 119 5.45 -9.74 12.66
N VAL A 120 4.58 -9.26 11.79
CA VAL A 120 3.43 -9.99 11.25
C VAL A 120 3.57 -10.07 9.74
N GLN A 121 3.65 -11.29 9.21
CA GLN A 121 3.70 -11.52 7.77
C GLN A 121 2.30 -11.70 7.23
N VAL A 122 1.90 -10.84 6.30
CA VAL A 122 0.56 -10.86 5.69
C VAL A 122 0.68 -11.31 4.25
N MET A 123 0.03 -12.41 3.92
CA MET A 123 -0.15 -12.85 2.54
C MET A 123 -1.11 -11.92 1.82
N LEU A 124 -0.69 -11.38 0.68
CA LEU A 124 -1.50 -10.57 -0.23
C LEU A 124 -1.77 -11.34 -1.53
N PRO A 125 -2.86 -12.12 -1.60
CA PRO A 125 -3.22 -12.85 -2.82
C PRO A 125 -3.49 -11.92 -4.00
N ARG A 126 -3.50 -12.49 -5.19
CA ARG A 126 -3.99 -11.78 -6.39
C ARG A 126 -5.46 -11.42 -6.22
N ARG A 127 -5.84 -10.23 -6.69
CA ARG A 127 -7.21 -9.67 -6.60
C ARG A 127 -7.69 -9.43 -5.16
N SER A 128 -6.76 -9.28 -4.22
CA SER A 128 -7.07 -8.91 -2.83
C SER A 128 -6.97 -7.40 -2.61
N LEU A 129 -7.74 -6.91 -1.64
CA LEU A 129 -7.75 -5.53 -1.18
C LEU A 129 -7.21 -5.45 0.24
N LEU A 130 -6.00 -4.92 0.40
CA LEU A 130 -5.47 -4.59 1.72
C LEU A 130 -5.97 -3.19 2.11
N VAL A 131 -6.59 -3.07 3.29
CA VAL A 131 -7.04 -1.78 3.86
C VAL A 131 -6.33 -1.56 5.18
N MET A 132 -5.53 -0.50 5.27
CA MET A 132 -4.81 -0.11 6.48
C MET A 132 -5.47 1.14 7.07
N THR A 133 -5.83 1.06 8.34
CA THR A 133 -6.43 2.13 9.15
C THR A 133 -5.92 2.04 10.59
N GLY A 134 -5.97 3.13 11.34
CA GLY A 134 -5.54 3.20 12.73
C GLY A 134 -4.07 2.79 12.92
N GLU A 135 -3.81 1.91 13.87
CA GLU A 135 -2.44 1.49 14.24
C GLU A 135 -1.68 0.92 13.03
N SER A 136 -2.34 0.08 12.23
CA SER A 136 -1.75 -0.57 11.05
C SER A 136 -1.18 0.42 10.03
N ARG A 137 -1.79 1.61 9.94
CA ARG A 137 -1.36 2.68 9.05
C ARG A 137 -0.30 3.57 9.70
N TYR A 138 -0.47 3.89 10.98
CA TYR A 138 0.25 4.98 11.63
C TYR A 138 1.44 4.52 12.46
N LEU A 139 1.52 3.26 12.86
CA LEU A 139 2.55 2.78 13.78
C LEU A 139 3.40 1.65 13.19
N TRP A 140 2.78 0.77 12.41
CA TRP A 140 3.47 -0.37 11.82
C TRP A 140 4.18 0.02 10.54
N ASN A 141 5.45 -0.36 10.42
CA ASN A 141 6.15 -0.26 9.14
C ASN A 141 5.71 -1.42 8.24
N HIS A 142 5.38 -1.13 6.98
CA HIS A 142 5.15 -2.18 5.97
C HIS A 142 6.34 -2.30 5.02
N GLU A 143 6.68 -3.54 4.68
CA GLU A 143 7.82 -3.90 3.84
C GLU A 143 7.46 -5.01 2.85
N ILE A 144 8.10 -5.00 1.69
CA ILE A 144 8.19 -6.19 0.84
C ILE A 144 9.67 -6.52 0.70
N ILE A 145 10.09 -7.64 1.28
CA ILE A 145 11.48 -8.07 1.27
C ILE A 145 11.91 -8.41 -0.17
N PRO A 146 13.07 -7.93 -0.66
CA PRO A 146 13.60 -8.29 -1.99
C PRO A 146 13.99 -9.78 -2.08
N ARG A 147 13.04 -10.64 -2.40
CA ARG A 147 13.24 -12.09 -2.60
C ARG A 147 12.43 -12.60 -3.79
N LYS A 148 12.74 -13.81 -4.25
CA LYS A 148 12.07 -14.44 -5.42
C LYS A 148 11.03 -15.49 -5.03
N PHE A 149 10.98 -15.85 -3.76
CA PHE A 149 10.11 -16.88 -3.21
C PHE A 149 9.64 -16.47 -1.81
N ASP A 150 8.40 -16.81 -1.47
CA ASP A 150 7.87 -16.78 -0.12
C ASP A 150 7.68 -18.20 0.41
N THR A 151 7.89 -18.40 1.71
CA THR A 151 7.49 -19.63 2.40
C THR A 151 6.07 -19.44 2.92
N VAL A 152 5.15 -20.31 2.49
CA VAL A 152 3.71 -20.19 2.75
C VAL A 152 3.15 -21.54 3.18
N GLN A 153 2.00 -21.56 3.85
CA GLN A 153 1.32 -22.82 4.13
C GLN A 153 0.65 -23.37 2.87
N ALA A 154 0.76 -24.67 2.65
CA ALA A 154 0.24 -25.35 1.45
C ALA A 154 -1.29 -25.30 1.36
N SER A 155 -1.99 -25.31 2.49
CA SER A 155 -3.45 -25.19 2.58
C SER A 155 -3.96 -23.76 2.38
N GLU A 156 -3.07 -22.76 2.44
CA GLU A 156 -3.41 -21.33 2.39
C GLU A 156 -2.89 -20.61 1.15
N GLN A 157 -2.40 -21.34 0.13
CA GLN A 157 -1.85 -20.77 -1.11
C GLN A 157 -2.74 -19.72 -1.80
N PHE A 158 -4.03 -19.64 -1.46
CA PHE A 158 -4.96 -18.65 -2.01
C PHE A 158 -5.73 -17.83 -0.97
N LYS A 159 -5.42 -17.98 0.32
CA LYS A 159 -6.10 -17.25 1.39
C LYS A 159 -5.28 -16.02 1.79
N GLY A 160 -5.93 -14.87 1.86
CA GLY A 160 -5.34 -13.69 2.48
C GLY A 160 -5.34 -13.86 3.98
N GLY A 161 -4.26 -13.46 4.66
CA GLY A 161 -4.17 -13.66 6.10
C GLY A 161 -2.78 -13.50 6.66
N ILE A 162 -2.68 -13.68 7.97
CA ILE A 162 -1.42 -13.80 8.69
C ILE A 162 -0.84 -15.18 8.40
N ILE A 163 0.42 -15.25 7.96
CA ILE A 163 1.13 -16.53 7.81
C ILE A 163 1.55 -16.98 9.21
N THR A 164 0.94 -18.05 9.72
CA THR A 164 1.37 -18.65 11.00
C THR A 164 2.58 -19.56 10.76
N SER A 165 3.48 -19.60 11.75
CA SER A 165 4.68 -20.43 11.71
C SER A 165 4.42 -21.90 12.00
N ASP A 166 3.17 -22.39 11.87
CA ASP A 166 2.89 -23.81 12.02
C ASP A 166 3.67 -24.57 10.95
N ILE A 167 4.67 -25.33 11.40
CA ILE A 167 5.70 -25.95 10.55
C ILE A 167 5.11 -27.09 9.69
N ARG A 168 3.85 -27.48 9.93
CA ARG A 168 3.18 -28.52 9.16
C ARG A 168 2.74 -27.94 7.82
N ASP A 169 3.16 -28.60 6.75
CA ASP A 169 2.74 -28.33 5.37
C ASP A 169 3.17 -26.97 4.81
N LEU A 170 4.45 -26.60 4.96
CA LEU A 170 5.04 -25.43 4.28
C LEU A 170 5.41 -25.74 2.82
N THR A 171 5.28 -24.74 1.95
CA THR A 171 5.67 -24.79 0.55
C THR A 171 6.25 -23.45 0.08
N LEU A 172 6.96 -23.47 -1.05
CA LEU A 172 7.54 -22.26 -1.65
C LEU A 172 6.60 -21.71 -2.73
N SER A 173 6.12 -20.48 -2.54
CA SER A 173 5.45 -19.73 -3.59
C SER A 173 6.46 -18.89 -4.35
N LYS A 174 6.57 -19.10 -5.67
CA LYS A 174 7.46 -18.34 -6.55
C LYS A 174 6.80 -17.04 -6.98
N HIS A 175 7.51 -15.92 -6.82
CA HIS A 175 7.03 -14.61 -7.27
C HIS A 175 6.93 -14.54 -8.79
N GLY A 176 5.85 -13.93 -9.26
CA GLY A 176 5.70 -13.44 -10.63
C GLY A 176 5.76 -11.91 -10.67
N ILE A 177 5.40 -11.32 -11.82
CA ILE A 177 5.24 -9.86 -11.91
C ILE A 177 3.98 -9.45 -11.15
N ARG A 178 4.14 -8.60 -10.14
CA ARG A 178 3.06 -8.06 -9.33
C ARG A 178 2.89 -6.56 -9.60
N THR A 179 1.66 -6.12 -9.80
CA THR A 179 1.33 -4.69 -9.77
C THR A 179 0.38 -4.43 -8.62
N SER A 180 0.63 -3.37 -7.86
CA SER A 180 -0.27 -2.89 -6.83
C SER A 180 -0.76 -1.50 -7.13
N PHE A 181 -2.03 -1.25 -6.86
CA PHE A 181 -2.66 0.06 -6.95
C PHE A 181 -2.88 0.53 -5.51
N ARG A 182 -2.06 1.49 -5.07
CA ARG A 182 -2.16 2.07 -3.72
C ARG A 182 -2.94 3.37 -3.77
N PHE A 183 -4.14 3.35 -3.23
CA PHE A 183 -5.03 4.50 -3.14
C PHE A 183 -4.94 5.15 -1.78
N ARG A 184 -4.94 6.49 -1.76
CA ARG A 184 -4.86 7.33 -0.57
C ARG A 184 -5.70 8.57 -0.75
N LYS A 185 -6.12 9.17 0.36
CA LYS A 185 -6.67 10.52 0.37
C LYS A 185 -5.63 11.50 0.90
N VAL A 186 -5.33 12.56 0.17
CA VAL A 186 -4.40 13.61 0.60
C VAL A 186 -4.99 14.33 1.80
N ARG A 187 -4.16 14.48 2.84
CA ARG A 187 -4.55 15.13 4.07
C ARG A 187 -4.39 16.64 3.95
N CYS A 188 -5.45 17.40 4.22
CA CYS A 188 -5.40 18.87 4.20
C CYS A 188 -5.09 19.48 5.56
N MET A 189 -5.57 18.88 6.64
CA MET A 189 -5.36 19.37 8.02
C MET A 189 -4.13 18.72 8.66
N PRO A 190 -3.44 19.35 9.62
CA PRO A 190 -2.37 18.70 10.38
C PRO A 190 -2.82 17.37 11.00
N CYS A 191 -1.94 16.36 11.02
CA CYS A 191 -2.26 15.07 11.62
C CYS A 191 -2.37 15.20 13.15
N ASN A 192 -3.35 14.53 13.74
CA ASN A 192 -3.66 14.52 15.17
C ASN A 192 -3.77 13.08 15.73
N CYS A 193 -3.08 12.12 15.12
CA CYS A 193 -3.11 10.71 15.54
C CYS A 193 -2.47 10.50 16.93
N SER A 194 -2.76 9.37 17.58
CA SER A 194 -2.18 9.02 18.89
C SER A 194 -0.75 8.49 18.83
N TYR A 195 -0.12 8.42 17.65
CA TYR A 195 1.19 7.80 17.42
C TYR A 195 2.29 8.85 17.26
N SER A 196 2.46 9.71 18.26
CA SER A 196 3.38 10.86 18.16
C SER A 196 4.85 10.48 18.03
N SER A 197 5.27 9.27 18.40
CA SER A 197 6.66 8.80 18.24
C SER A 197 7.11 8.66 16.78
N VAL A 198 6.17 8.51 15.85
CA VAL A 198 6.44 8.29 14.42
C VAL A 198 5.71 9.28 13.50
N CYS A 199 4.95 10.20 14.07
CA CYS A 199 4.20 11.20 13.32
C CYS A 199 5.05 12.43 13.00
N ASP A 200 5.30 12.70 11.74
CA ASP A 200 6.10 13.86 11.28
C ASP A 200 5.54 15.23 11.70
N VAL A 201 4.27 15.31 12.12
CA VAL A 201 3.66 16.52 12.69
C VAL A 201 3.83 16.60 14.21
N LEU A 202 3.66 15.48 14.92
CA LEU A 202 3.56 15.43 16.39
C LEU A 202 4.85 14.97 17.08
N SER A 203 5.80 14.34 16.37
CA SER A 203 7.10 13.95 16.91
C SER A 203 7.93 15.14 17.39
N ALA A 204 7.51 16.36 17.05
CA ALA A 204 8.00 17.59 17.66
C ALA A 204 7.43 17.85 19.08
N THR A 205 6.51 17.03 19.63
CA THR A 205 5.65 17.45 20.77
C THR A 205 5.21 16.37 21.79
N VAL A 206 5.91 15.23 21.96
CA VAL A 206 5.79 14.29 23.12
C VAL A 206 4.70 13.20 23.06
N GLY A 207 5.03 12.05 23.71
CA GLY A 207 4.40 10.73 23.66
C GLY A 207 3.13 10.51 24.50
N LEU A 208 2.31 9.54 24.05
CA LEU A 208 1.54 8.59 24.87
C LEU A 208 0.81 7.57 23.97
N LEU A 209 1.00 6.28 24.25
CA LEU A 209 0.49 5.11 23.52
C LEU A 209 -1.04 4.92 23.66
N HIS A 210 -1.70 4.41 22.61
CA HIS A 210 -2.88 3.52 22.71
C HIS A 210 -2.93 2.53 21.52
N LYS A 211 -3.39 1.31 21.80
CA LYS A 211 -3.42 0.12 20.91
C LYS A 211 -4.68 0.03 20.04
N CYS A 212 -4.62 -0.49 18.80
CA CYS A 212 -5.73 -0.97 17.96
C CYS A 212 -5.36 -1.91 16.76
N VAL A 213 -5.89 -3.14 16.80
CA VAL A 213 -6.56 -4.01 15.78
C VAL A 213 -6.37 -3.79 14.25
N PHE A 214 -6.11 -4.90 13.52
CA PHE A 214 -6.15 -5.05 12.05
C PHE A 214 -7.43 -5.78 11.57
N LEU A 215 -7.98 -5.42 10.39
CA LEU A 215 -9.06 -6.14 9.68
C LEU A 215 -8.62 -6.48 8.25
N LEU A 216 -8.90 -7.71 7.79
CA LEU A 216 -8.58 -8.19 6.44
C LEU A 216 -9.84 -8.81 5.79
N TYR A 217 -10.13 -8.45 4.51
CA TYR A 217 -11.22 -9.02 3.71
C TYR A 217 -10.64 -9.81 2.51
N ALA A 218 -11.22 -10.96 2.16
CA ALA A 218 -10.85 -11.78 1.00
C ALA A 218 -12.09 -12.13 0.15
N PHE A 219 -11.96 -12.16 -1.19
CA PHE A 219 -12.98 -12.60 -2.16
C PHE A 219 -12.49 -13.80 -2.97
#